data_AF-A0A7I9VGC2-F1
#
_entry.id   AF-A0A7I9VGC2-F1
#
_cell.length_a   1.000
_cell.length_b   1.000
_cell.length_c   1.000
_cell.angle_alpha   90.00
_cell.angle_beta   90.00
_cell.angle_gamma   90.00
#
_symmetry.space_group_name_H-M   'P 1'
#
loop_
_entity.id
_entity.type
_entity.pdbx_description
1 polymer ?
#
loop_
_entity_poly.entity_id
_entity_poly.type
_entity_poly.pdbx_seq_one_letter_code
_entity_poly.pdbx_strand_id
1 'polypeptide(L)'
;MRRTPESTPCQGRSEFTSDDRDVLLRVAMVCFHCPVRVACREGAEARGESFGVWGGKVFARESRPPGRPRRSVCAKGLHDLTDPAAVHVGPSGGQCRACRRAASNAAKTRKRLCECGTWVSSGNQGAHRRTGLHARRMLAEAGEGGE
;
A
#
# COMPACT_ATOMS: atom_id res chain seq x y z
N MET A 1 -30.80 28.97 24.71
CA MET A 1 -29.58 29.13 25.52
C MET A 1 -28.37 28.68 24.69
N ARG A 2 -27.60 29.61 24.12
CA ARG A 2 -26.38 29.26 23.38
C ARG A 2 -25.32 28.87 24.41
N ARG A 3 -24.85 27.61 24.40
CA ARG A 3 -23.71 27.19 25.23
C ARG A 3 -22.49 27.98 24.75
N THR A 4 -21.90 28.78 25.62
CA THR A 4 -20.65 29.50 25.36
C THR A 4 -19.50 28.49 25.22
N PRO A 5 -18.62 28.63 24.21
CA PRO A 5 -17.50 27.72 23.99
C PRO A 5 -16.52 27.67 25.17
N GLU A 6 -16.47 28.72 26.00
CA GLU A 6 -15.66 28.79 27.22
C GLU A 6 -16.06 27.74 28.28
N SER A 7 -17.29 27.23 28.22
CA SER A 7 -17.80 26.24 29.16
C SER A 7 -17.46 24.80 28.74
N THR A 8 -17.14 24.54 27.48
CA THR A 8 -16.90 23.19 26.95
C THR A 8 -15.54 23.10 26.26
N PRO A 9 -14.47 22.72 26.99
CA PRO A 9 -13.09 22.83 26.52
C PRO A 9 -12.73 21.87 25.37
N CYS A 10 -13.65 20.98 24.98
CA CYS A 10 -13.52 20.04 23.89
C CYS A 10 -14.13 20.54 22.56
N GLN A 11 -14.93 21.62 22.57
CA GLN A 11 -15.65 22.06 21.39
C GLN A 11 -14.69 22.54 20.30
N GLY A 12 -14.85 22.02 19.08
CA GLY A 12 -14.02 22.39 17.92
C GLY A 12 -12.65 21.73 17.85
N ARG A 13 -12.34 20.80 18.77
CA ARG A 13 -11.05 20.13 18.87
C ARG A 13 -11.14 18.69 18.35
N SER A 14 -10.43 18.41 17.26
CA SER A 14 -10.43 17.08 16.63
C SER A 14 -9.67 16.03 17.45
N GLU A 15 -8.82 16.46 18.39
CA GLU A 15 -8.04 15.57 19.25
C GLU A 15 -8.94 14.69 20.14
N PHE A 16 -10.15 15.13 20.46
CA PHE A 16 -11.14 14.37 21.26
C PHE A 16 -11.72 13.17 20.49
N THR A 17 -11.53 13.13 19.17
CA THR A 17 -11.92 12.03 18.28
C THR A 17 -10.71 11.51 17.51
N SER A 18 -9.51 11.56 18.11
CA SER A 18 -8.28 11.01 17.53
C SER A 18 -8.29 9.49 17.52
N ASP A 19 -7.65 8.89 16.51
CA ASP A 19 -7.39 7.44 16.46
C ASP A 19 -6.21 7.01 17.33
N ASP A 20 -5.41 7.96 17.81
CA ASP A 20 -4.29 7.73 18.70
C ASP A 20 -4.75 7.71 20.17
N ARG A 21 -4.57 6.56 20.83
CA ARG A 21 -4.94 6.35 22.23
C ARG A 21 -4.23 7.31 23.18
N ASP A 22 -2.95 7.61 22.94
CA ASP A 22 -2.17 8.48 23.82
C ASP A 22 -2.63 9.93 23.70
N VAL A 23 -3.07 10.36 22.51
CA VAL A 23 -3.74 11.65 22.31
C VAL A 23 -5.04 11.68 23.10
N LEU A 24 -5.89 10.65 22.98
CA LEU A 24 -7.16 10.57 23.72
C LEU A 24 -6.97 10.63 25.24
N LEU A 25 -6.01 9.88 25.78
CA LEU A 25 -5.69 9.89 27.22
C LEU A 25 -5.29 11.28 27.70
N ARG A 26 -4.48 12.00 26.92
CA ARG A 26 -4.01 13.35 27.27
C ARG A 26 -5.15 14.36 27.29
N VAL A 27 -6.01 14.35 26.28
CA VAL A 27 -7.11 15.32 26.16
C VAL A 27 -8.29 14.99 27.08
N ALA A 28 -8.44 13.74 27.53
CA ALA A 28 -9.43 13.37 28.54
C ALA A 28 -9.27 14.15 29.85
N MET A 29 -8.04 14.46 30.25
CA MET A 29 -7.76 15.25 31.46
C MET A 29 -8.31 16.68 31.37
N VAL A 30 -8.43 17.23 30.17
CA VAL A 30 -8.97 18.58 29.94
C VAL A 30 -10.44 18.68 30.38
N CYS A 31 -11.19 17.56 30.34
CA CYS A 31 -12.58 17.55 30.77
C CYS A 31 -12.78 17.76 32.27
N PHE A 32 -11.73 17.80 33.10
CA PHE A 32 -11.87 17.84 34.57
C PHE A 32 -12.68 19.05 35.07
N HIS A 33 -12.53 20.21 34.43
CA HIS A 33 -13.21 21.46 34.79
C HIS A 33 -14.50 21.72 33.98
N CYS A 34 -14.95 20.75 33.17
CA CYS A 34 -16.14 20.92 32.34
C CYS A 34 -17.41 20.78 33.21
N PRO A 35 -18.30 21.78 33.26
CA PRO A 35 -19.51 21.74 34.09
C PRO A 35 -20.51 20.67 33.64
N VAL A 36 -20.43 20.22 32.39
CA VAL A 36 -21.30 19.16 31.85
C VAL A 36 -20.60 17.80 31.78
N ARG A 37 -19.46 17.61 32.47
CA ARG A 37 -18.64 16.38 32.43
C ARG A 37 -19.47 15.12 32.71
N VAL A 38 -20.25 15.13 33.79
CA VAL A 38 -21.03 13.96 34.25
C VAL A 38 -22.12 13.62 33.24
N ALA A 39 -22.97 14.59 32.89
CA ALA A 39 -24.04 14.41 31.91
C ALA A 39 -23.51 14.00 30.52
N CYS A 40 -22.34 14.50 30.12
CA CYS A 40 -21.68 14.10 28.87
C CYS A 40 -21.28 12.62 28.89
N ARG A 41 -20.67 12.16 30.00
CA ARG A 41 -20.26 10.76 30.18
C ARG A 41 -21.46 9.82 30.21
N GLU A 42 -22.48 10.13 31.00
CA GLU A 42 -23.70 9.33 31.09
C GLU A 42 -24.42 9.25 29.75
N GLY A 43 -24.51 10.38 29.03
CA GLY A 43 -25.09 10.40 27.68
C GLY A 43 -24.31 9.53 26.69
N ALA A 44 -22.98 9.49 26.79
CA ALA A 44 -22.15 8.64 25.94
C ALA A 44 -22.33 7.15 26.26
N GLU A 45 -22.41 6.81 27.55
CA GLU A 45 -22.69 5.44 28.01
C GLU A 45 -24.09 4.98 27.58
N ALA A 46 -25.11 5.83 27.72
CA ALA A 46 -26.47 5.54 27.29
C ALA A 46 -26.60 5.32 25.78
N ARG A 47 -25.77 6.00 24.98
CA ARG A 47 -25.71 5.80 23.51
C ARG A 47 -24.82 4.63 23.08
N GLY A 48 -24.06 4.04 24.01
CA GLY A 48 -23.08 3.02 23.67
C GLY A 48 -21.94 3.56 22.78
N GLU A 49 -21.51 4.81 23.01
CA GLU A 49 -20.37 5.36 22.29
C GLU A 49 -19.14 4.47 22.49
N SER A 50 -18.46 4.11 21.41
CA SER A 50 -17.32 3.19 21.41
C SER A 50 -16.00 3.86 21.07
N PHE A 51 -16.02 5.17 20.82
CA PHE A 51 -14.86 5.91 20.34
C PHE A 51 -14.85 7.36 20.81
N GLY A 52 -13.64 7.90 21.01
CA GLY A 52 -13.39 9.29 21.42
C GLY A 52 -13.38 9.50 22.93
N VAL A 53 -13.22 10.75 23.32
CA VAL A 53 -13.29 11.19 24.72
C VAL A 53 -14.64 11.80 25.01
N TRP A 54 -15.31 11.29 26.03
CA TRP A 54 -16.61 11.80 26.49
C TRP A 54 -16.59 12.04 27.99
N GLY A 55 -16.76 13.29 28.43
CA GLY A 55 -16.77 13.64 29.85
C GLY A 55 -15.51 13.18 30.62
N GLY A 56 -14.36 13.13 29.96
CA GLY A 56 -13.09 12.66 30.52
C GLY A 56 -12.91 11.14 30.57
N LYS A 57 -13.87 10.36 30.07
CA LYS A 57 -13.71 8.91 29.85
C LYS A 57 -13.25 8.67 28.42
N VAL A 58 -12.18 7.89 28.28
CA VAL A 58 -11.70 7.46 26.96
C VAL A 58 -12.45 6.20 26.54
N PHE A 59 -13.18 6.32 25.44
CA PHE A 59 -13.72 5.20 24.70
C PHE A 59 -12.77 5.02 23.52
N ALA A 60 -12.03 3.92 23.48
CA ALA A 60 -11.37 3.59 22.23
C ALA A 60 -11.71 2.16 21.88
N ARG A 61 -12.30 2.04 20.69
CA ARG A 61 -12.31 0.83 19.88
C ARG A 61 -10.93 0.17 19.95
N GLU A 62 -10.88 -1.15 19.98
CA GLU A 62 -9.69 -1.86 19.54
C GLU A 62 -9.30 -1.27 18.18
N SER A 63 -8.02 -0.90 18.05
CA SER A 63 -7.51 -0.28 16.84
C SER A 63 -8.01 -1.09 15.65
N ARG A 64 -8.59 -0.41 14.66
CA ARG A 64 -9.01 -1.11 13.45
C ARG A 64 -7.73 -1.76 12.92
N PRO A 65 -7.66 -3.11 12.80
CA PRO A 65 -6.45 -3.74 12.30
C PRO A 65 -6.09 -3.08 10.97
N PRO A 66 -4.79 -2.91 10.68
CA PRO A 66 -4.35 -2.25 9.45
C PRO A 66 -5.19 -2.77 8.29
N GLY A 67 -5.79 -1.83 7.54
CA GLY A 67 -6.91 -2.11 6.63
C GLY A 67 -6.65 -3.31 5.72
N ARG A 68 -7.73 -3.95 5.23
CA ARG A 68 -7.79 -5.25 4.51
C ARG A 68 -6.48 -6.05 4.59
N PRO A 69 -6.46 -7.19 5.32
CA PRO A 69 -5.24 -7.97 5.51
C PRO A 69 -4.49 -8.14 4.19
N ARG A 70 -3.19 -7.83 4.23
CA ARG A 70 -2.28 -8.05 3.11
C ARG A 70 -2.46 -9.51 2.70
N ARG A 71 -2.67 -9.76 1.41
CA ARG A 71 -2.80 -11.12 0.86
C ARG A 71 -1.67 -11.99 1.43
N SER A 72 -2.02 -13.02 2.18
CA SER A 72 -1.05 -13.96 2.79
C SER A 72 -0.43 -14.89 1.75
N VAL A 73 -1.10 -15.07 0.61
CA VAL A 73 -0.60 -15.85 -0.51
C VAL A 73 -0.53 -15.03 -1.79
N CYS A 74 0.42 -15.36 -2.66
CA CYS A 74 0.49 -14.75 -3.98
C CYS A 74 -0.72 -15.14 -4.86
N ALA A 75 -0.95 -14.41 -5.96
CA ALA A 75 -2.09 -14.68 -6.86
C ALA A 75 -2.11 -16.10 -7.44
N LYS A 76 -0.96 -16.78 -7.48
CA LYS A 76 -0.86 -18.19 -7.92
C LYS A 76 -1.14 -19.18 -6.78
N GLY A 77 -1.30 -18.74 -5.54
CA GLY A 77 -1.46 -19.59 -4.36
C GLY A 77 -0.19 -20.32 -3.89
N LEU A 78 0.94 -20.19 -4.60
CA LEU A 78 2.14 -21.01 -4.38
C LEU A 78 3.15 -20.47 -3.36
N HIS A 79 3.00 -19.23 -2.92
CA HIS A 79 4.01 -18.54 -2.12
C HIS A 79 3.37 -17.74 -1.00
N ASP A 80 3.90 -17.91 0.20
CA ASP A 80 3.58 -17.12 1.40
C ASP A 80 4.15 -15.70 1.28
N LEU A 81 3.36 -14.72 1.68
CA LEU A 81 3.65 -13.28 1.66
C LEU A 81 3.48 -12.63 3.03
N THR A 82 3.36 -13.42 4.10
CA THR A 82 3.39 -12.94 5.48
C THR A 82 4.73 -12.26 5.80
N ASP A 83 5.84 -12.76 5.24
CA ASP A 83 7.15 -12.12 5.30
C ASP A 83 7.23 -10.90 4.35
N PRO A 84 7.48 -9.67 4.86
CA PRO A 84 7.71 -8.49 4.02
C PRO A 84 8.85 -8.66 3.00
N ALA A 85 9.85 -9.49 3.31
CA ALA A 85 10.94 -9.82 2.39
C ALA A 85 10.46 -10.69 1.21
N ALA A 86 9.28 -11.31 1.24
CA ALA A 86 8.70 -12.01 0.09
C ALA A 86 8.03 -11.06 -0.94
N VAL A 87 7.80 -9.80 -0.56
CA VAL A 87 7.06 -8.80 -1.37
C VAL A 87 8.00 -7.76 -1.97
N HIS A 88 7.96 -7.58 -3.29
CA HIS A 88 8.57 -6.45 -4.00
C HIS A 88 7.54 -5.34 -4.18
N VAL A 89 7.82 -4.13 -3.69
CA VAL A 89 6.97 -2.96 -3.93
C VAL A 89 7.53 -2.20 -5.12
N GLY A 90 6.70 -2.01 -6.15
CA GLY A 90 7.02 -1.20 -7.32
C GLY A 90 5.95 -0.12 -7.58
N PRO A 91 6.09 0.68 -8.64
CA PRO A 91 5.14 1.75 -8.97
C PRO A 91 3.69 1.25 -9.17
N SER A 92 3.56 0.02 -9.65
CA SER A 92 2.27 -0.64 -9.92
C SER A 92 1.72 -1.43 -8.71
N GLY A 93 2.33 -1.31 -7.53
CA GLY A 93 1.95 -2.04 -6.32
C GLY A 93 2.86 -3.23 -5.95
N GLY A 94 2.39 -4.07 -5.02
CA GLY A 94 3.16 -5.14 -4.39
C GLY A 94 3.10 -6.49 -5.13
N GLN A 95 4.25 -7.02 -5.54
CA GLN A 95 4.40 -8.28 -6.27
C GLN A 95 5.17 -9.32 -5.45
N CYS A 96 4.91 -10.61 -5.66
CA CYS A 96 5.71 -11.68 -5.05
C CYS A 96 7.10 -11.78 -5.70
N ARG A 97 8.18 -11.76 -4.91
CA ARG A 97 9.56 -11.83 -5.43
C ARG A 97 9.84 -13.13 -6.18
N ALA A 98 9.35 -14.28 -5.69
CA ALA A 98 9.51 -15.57 -6.35
C ALA A 98 8.81 -15.60 -7.72
N CYS A 99 7.54 -15.17 -7.79
CA CYS A 99 6.82 -15.07 -9.05
C CYS A 99 7.51 -14.13 -10.05
N ARG A 100 8.01 -12.98 -9.59
CA ARG A 100 8.73 -12.02 -10.43
C ARG A 100 10.02 -12.62 -10.99
N ARG A 101 10.84 -13.28 -10.15
CA ARG A 101 12.07 -13.97 -10.59
C ARG A 101 11.76 -15.08 -11.60
N ALA A 102 10.74 -15.90 -11.35
CA ALA A 102 10.31 -16.95 -12.27
C ALA A 102 9.89 -16.37 -13.63
N ALA A 103 9.15 -15.26 -13.66
CA ALA A 103 8.77 -14.57 -14.89
C ALA A 103 9.99 -14.02 -15.65
N SER A 104 10.95 -13.41 -14.95
CA SER A 104 12.20 -12.93 -15.55
C SER A 104 13.03 -14.08 -16.12
N ASN A 105 13.15 -15.20 -15.40
CA ASN A 105 13.86 -16.38 -15.88
C ASN A 105 13.18 -16.99 -17.12
N ALA A 106 11.85 -17.12 -17.10
CA ALA A 106 11.08 -17.58 -18.26
C ALA A 106 11.19 -16.63 -19.48
N ALA A 107 11.40 -15.33 -19.27
CA ALA A 107 11.65 -14.39 -20.37
C ALA A 107 13.05 -14.55 -20.98
N LYS A 108 14.04 -14.94 -20.17
CA LYS A 108 15.41 -15.22 -20.63
C LYS A 108 15.48 -16.52 -21.43
N THR A 109 14.82 -17.58 -20.97
CA THR A 109 14.83 -18.89 -21.63
C THR A 109 14.01 -18.92 -22.92
N ARG A 110 12.97 -18.08 -23.04
CA ARG A 110 12.23 -17.90 -24.29
C ARG A 110 13.06 -17.19 -25.34
N LYS A 111 13.72 -17.98 -26.19
CA LYS A 111 14.34 -17.51 -27.43
C LYS A 111 13.25 -17.15 -28.43
N ARG A 112 13.46 -16.08 -29.19
CA ARG A 112 12.63 -15.65 -30.32
C ARG A 112 13.53 -15.39 -31.51
N LEU A 113 13.04 -15.71 -32.70
CA LEU A 113 13.70 -15.35 -33.94
C LEU A 113 13.48 -13.85 -34.17
N CYS A 114 14.57 -13.11 -34.35
CA CYS A 114 14.54 -11.73 -34.82
C CYS A 114 14.21 -11.70 -36.31
N GLU A 115 13.71 -10.56 -36.82
CA GLU A 115 13.41 -10.38 -38.26
C GLU A 115 14.63 -10.64 -39.17
N CYS A 116 15.85 -10.38 -38.68
CA CYS A 116 17.10 -10.71 -39.37
C CYS A 116 17.55 -12.18 -39.21
N GLY A 117 16.71 -13.09 -38.70
CA GLY A 117 17.03 -14.51 -38.53
C GLY A 117 17.91 -14.88 -37.33
N THR A 118 18.31 -13.93 -36.45
CA THR A 118 19.09 -14.25 -35.24
C THR A 118 18.19 -14.67 -34.07
N TRP A 119 18.51 -15.79 -33.41
CA TRP A 119 17.86 -16.17 -32.15
C TRP A 119 18.33 -15.29 -30.99
N VAL A 120 17.39 -14.56 -30.37
CA VAL A 120 17.67 -13.71 -29.20
C VAL A 120 16.67 -14.01 -28.09
N SER A 121 17.07 -13.83 -26.82
CA SER A 121 16.11 -13.90 -25.71
C SER A 121 15.06 -12.80 -25.86
N SER A 122 13.80 -13.11 -25.52
CA SER A 122 12.68 -12.16 -25.65
C SER A 122 12.94 -10.82 -24.97
N GLY A 123 13.64 -10.81 -23.83
CA GLY A 123 14.01 -9.58 -23.12
C GLY A 123 15.12 -8.74 -23.77
N ASN A 124 15.86 -9.27 -24.74
CA ASN A 124 16.99 -8.59 -25.41
C ASN A 124 16.67 -8.19 -26.86
N GLN A 125 15.49 -8.52 -27.37
CA GLN A 125 15.13 -8.33 -28.78
C GLN A 125 15.22 -6.87 -29.22
N GLY A 126 14.72 -5.93 -28.42
CA GLY A 126 14.77 -4.49 -28.72
C GLY A 126 16.18 -3.87 -28.61
N ALA A 127 17.08 -4.47 -27.83
CA ALA A 127 18.48 -4.04 -27.81
C ALA A 127 19.21 -4.56 -29.06
N HIS A 128 19.04 -5.84 -29.39
CA HIS A 128 19.61 -6.44 -30.60
C HIS A 128 19.26 -5.66 -31.88
N ARG A 129 17.98 -5.31 -32.08
CA ARG A 129 17.52 -4.50 -33.23
C ARG A 129 18.19 -3.12 -33.32
N ARG A 130 18.53 -2.51 -32.18
CA ARG A 130 19.19 -1.20 -32.11
C ARG A 130 20.71 -1.26 -32.20
N THR A 131 21.31 -2.45 -32.11
CA THR A 131 22.75 -2.62 -32.27
C THR A 131 23.15 -2.72 -33.74
N GLY A 132 24.38 -2.33 -34.08
CA GLY A 132 24.93 -2.47 -35.42
C GLY A 132 25.02 -3.91 -35.94
N LEU A 133 24.86 -4.93 -35.07
CA LEU A 133 24.78 -6.35 -35.45
C LEU A 133 23.57 -6.63 -36.35
N HIS A 134 22.46 -5.93 -36.14
CA HIS A 134 21.25 -6.07 -36.95
C HIS A 134 21.47 -5.51 -38.36
N ALA A 135 22.00 -4.28 -38.45
CA ALA A 135 22.26 -3.62 -39.73
C ALA A 135 23.31 -4.35 -40.58
N ARG A 136 24.39 -4.85 -39.96
CA ARG A 136 25.44 -5.61 -40.65
C ARG A 136 24.94 -6.89 -41.30
N ARG A 137 23.96 -7.57 -40.68
CA ARG A 137 23.38 -8.81 -41.22
C ARG A 137 22.44 -8.56 -42.39
N MET A 138 21.59 -7.53 -42.31
CA MET A 138 20.74 -7.12 -43.43
C MET A 138 21.56 -6.72 -44.67
N LEU A 139 22.73 -6.09 -44.47
CA LEU A 139 23.64 -5.74 -45.55
C LEU A 139 24.38 -6.95 -46.14
N ALA A 140 24.66 -7.99 -45.34
CA ALA A 140 25.28 -9.23 -45.82
C ALA A 140 24.31 -10.02 -46.73
N GLU A 141 23.03 -10.13 -46.35
CA GLU A 141 22.02 -10.84 -47.16
C GLU A 141 21.62 -10.07 -48.45
N ALA A 142 21.85 -8.76 -48.50
CA ALA A 142 21.66 -7.96 -49.71
C ALA A 142 22.80 -8.12 -50.75
N GLY A 143 23.92 -8.75 -50.39
CA GLY A 143 25.12 -8.89 -51.23
C GLY A 143 25.27 -10.22 -51.97
N GLU A 144 24.42 -11.22 -51.73
CA GLU A 144 24.51 -12.58 -52.33
C GLU A 144 23.60 -12.78 -53.55
N GLY A 145 23.31 -11.72 -54.31
CA GLY A 145 22.39 -11.75 -55.46
C GLY A 145 22.95 -11.11 -56.74
N GLY A 146 24.20 -11.37 -57.09
CA GLY A 146 24.80 -10.88 -58.33
C GLY A 146 25.72 -11.92 -58.97
N GLU A 147 25.16 -12.68 -59.91
CA GLU A 147 25.87 -13.45 -60.93
C GLU A 147 25.43 -12.94 -62.32
#